data_AF-A0A101CBF3-F1
#
_entry.id   AF-A0A101CBF3-F1
#
_cell.length_a   1.000
_cell.length_b   1.000
_cell.length_c   1.000
_cell.angle_alpha   90.00
_cell.angle_beta   90.00
_cell.angle_gamma   90.00
#
_symmetry.space_group_name_H-M   'P 1'
#
loop_
_entity.id
_entity.type
_entity.pdbx_description
1 polymer ?
#
loop_
_entity_poly.entity_id
_entity_poly.type
_entity_poly.pdbx_seq_one_letter_code
_entity_poly.pdbx_strand_id
1 'polypeptide(L)'
;MKNIQLVGLILVVVGSFLPLVHVPIIGNWNYWEVDHYLAIVCWVFSAIALFGILNNSPKIVRTFSVLLIILFLFTIFATKYQAFSYFSFLPFKSWTETLASTVKLKWGWAAEFLGAIIMLFATKKKL
;
A
#
# COMPACT_ATOMS: atom_id res chain seq x y z
N MET A 1 -3.92 -8.55 -20.65
CA MET A 1 -2.59 -8.91 -21.19
C MET A 1 -1.78 -9.42 -20.03
N LYS A 2 -1.51 -10.73 -19.95
CA LYS A 2 -0.99 -11.37 -18.73
C LYS A 2 0.32 -10.74 -18.24
N ASN A 3 1.23 -10.42 -19.16
CA ASN A 3 2.53 -9.82 -18.84
C ASN A 3 2.39 -8.45 -18.18
N ILE A 4 1.48 -7.60 -18.67
CA ILE A 4 1.25 -6.27 -18.08
C ILE A 4 0.62 -6.38 -16.69
N GLN A 5 -0.29 -7.34 -16.49
CA GLN A 5 -0.85 -7.59 -15.16
C GLN A 5 0.22 -8.08 -14.17
N LEU A 6 1.16 -8.93 -14.62
CA LEU A 6 2.30 -9.36 -13.80
C LEU A 6 3.24 -8.20 -13.45
N VAL A 7 3.51 -7.29 -14.40
CA VAL A 7 4.28 -6.07 -14.11
C VAL A 7 3.59 -5.22 -13.03
N GLY A 8 2.27 -5.05 -13.13
CA GLY A 8 1.50 -4.35 -12.12
C GLY A 8 1.56 -5.03 -10.74
N LEU A 9 1.49 -6.36 -10.71
CA LEU A 9 1.62 -7.13 -9.47
C LEU A 9 3.01 -6.98 -8.85
N ILE A 10 4.07 -7.08 -9.65
CA ILE A 10 5.45 -6.91 -9.18
C ILE A 10 5.65 -5.51 -8.61
N LEU A 11 5.10 -4.48 -9.26
CA LEU A 11 5.13 -3.11 -8.75
C LEU A 11 4.47 -2.97 -7.37
N VAL A 12 3.33 -3.63 -7.14
CA VAL A 12 2.69 -3.67 -5.81
C VAL A 12 3.59 -4.34 -4.78
N VAL A 13 4.09 -5.54 -5.08
CA VAL A 13 4.90 -6.30 -4.12
C VAL A 13 6.19 -5.56 -3.81
N VAL A 14 6.91 -5.06 -4.82
CA VAL A 14 8.13 -4.25 -4.61
C VAL A 14 7.79 -2.97 -3.86
N GLY A 15 6.69 -2.30 -4.22
CA GLY A 15 6.15 -1.12 -3.54
C GLY A 15 6.01 -1.31 -2.03
N SER A 16 5.56 -2.49 -1.59
CA SER A 16 5.42 -2.79 -0.17
C SER A 16 6.74 -2.83 0.61
N PHE A 17 7.87 -3.08 -0.06
CA PHE A 17 9.20 -3.04 0.56
C PHE A 17 9.90 -1.68 0.43
N LEU A 18 9.34 -0.78 -0.37
CA LEU A 18 9.85 0.57 -0.56
C LEU A 18 9.44 1.47 0.62
N PRO A 19 10.16 2.58 0.83
CA PRO A 19 9.81 3.52 1.88
C PRO A 19 8.44 4.15 1.56
N LEU A 20 7.46 3.89 2.42
CA LEU A 20 6.11 4.45 2.38
C LEU A 20 6.00 5.68 3.24
N VAL A 21 6.64 5.67 4.40
CA VAL A 21 6.51 6.74 5.39
C VAL A 21 7.87 7.12 5.92
N HIS A 22 8.06 8.39 6.24
CA HIS A 22 9.23 8.85 6.97
C HIS A 22 8.81 9.31 8.35
N VAL A 23 9.28 8.59 9.37
CA VAL A 23 9.06 8.92 10.76
C VAL A 23 10.26 9.74 11.25
N PRO A 24 10.05 10.91 11.88
CA PRO A 24 11.12 11.69 12.46
C PRO A 24 11.97 10.82 13.41
N ILE A 25 13.29 11.03 13.41
CA ILE A 25 14.27 10.34 14.28
C ILE A 25 14.55 8.88 13.90
N ILE A 26 13.52 8.09 13.53
CA ILE A 26 13.67 6.66 13.22
C ILE A 26 14.10 6.43 11.76
N GLY A 27 13.57 7.22 10.82
CA GLY A 27 13.92 7.14 9.41
C GLY A 27 12.76 6.71 8.51
N ASN A 28 13.06 5.97 7.44
CA ASN A 28 12.05 5.54 6.48
C ASN A 28 11.47 4.18 6.86
N TRP A 29 10.15 4.07 6.81
CA TRP A 29 9.40 2.85 7.06
C TRP A 29 8.78 2.29 5.78
N ASN A 30 8.86 0.97 5.64
CA ASN A 30 8.12 0.20 4.64
C ASN A 30 6.76 -0.27 5.18
N TYR A 31 6.02 -1.06 4.40
CA TYR A 31 4.68 -1.54 4.80
C TYR A 31 4.72 -2.35 6.09
N TRP A 32 5.74 -3.19 6.25
CA TRP A 32 5.91 -4.05 7.41
C TRP A 32 6.09 -3.21 8.68
N GLU A 33 6.96 -2.21 8.65
CA GLU A 33 7.23 -1.34 9.79
C GLU A 33 6.05 -0.43 10.14
N VAL A 34 5.24 -0.04 9.14
CA VAL A 34 4.00 0.71 9.38
C VAL A 34 2.99 -0.16 10.15
N ASP A 35 2.63 -1.32 9.59
CA ASP A 35 1.72 -2.26 10.22
C ASP A 35 1.86 -3.65 9.58
N HIS A 36 2.28 -4.63 10.39
CA HIS A 36 2.53 -5.99 9.91
C HIS A 36 1.25 -6.68 9.41
N TYR A 37 0.09 -6.40 10.02
CA TYR A 37 -1.18 -6.98 9.61
C TYR A 37 -1.59 -6.44 8.25
N LEU A 38 -1.48 -5.13 8.02
CA LEU A 38 -1.81 -4.53 6.73
C LEU A 38 -0.85 -4.98 5.62
N ALA A 39 0.44 -5.16 5.93
CA ALA A 39 1.42 -5.74 5.00
C ALA A 39 1.04 -7.16 4.60
N ILE A 40 0.66 -8.01 5.57
CA ILE A 40 0.20 -9.38 5.30
C ILE A 40 -1.06 -9.36 4.42
N VAL A 41 -2.03 -8.49 4.70
CA VAL A 41 -3.24 -8.36 3.87
C VAL A 41 -2.88 -7.94 2.44
N CYS A 42 -1.94 -7.01 2.25
CA CYS A 42 -1.42 -6.60 0.94
C CYS A 42 -0.83 -7.81 0.17
N TRP A 43 -0.01 -8.62 0.83
CA TRP A 43 0.61 -9.80 0.22
C TRP A 43 -0.39 -10.92 -0.08
N VAL A 44 -1.38 -11.13 0.80
CA VAL A 44 -2.47 -12.09 0.55
C VAL A 44 -3.31 -11.65 -0.65
N PHE A 45 -3.69 -10.38 -0.73
CA PHE A 45 -4.42 -9.85 -1.89
C PHE A 45 -3.61 -9.95 -3.17
N SER A 46 -2.30 -9.70 -3.10
CA SER A 46 -1.38 -9.88 -4.21
C SER A 46 -1.29 -11.34 -4.65
N ALA A 47 -1.22 -12.29 -3.72
CA ALA A 47 -1.22 -13.72 -4.02
C ALA A 47 -2.53 -14.17 -4.69
N ILE A 48 -3.68 -13.67 -4.25
CA ILE A 48 -4.97 -13.98 -4.88
C ILE A 48 -5.09 -13.32 -6.26
N ALA A 49 -4.59 -12.09 -6.42
CA ALA A 49 -4.51 -11.43 -7.72
C ALA A 49 -3.62 -12.24 -8.69
N LEU A 50 -2.47 -12.74 -8.22
CA LEU A 50 -1.60 -13.64 -8.99
C LEU A 50 -2.35 -14.89 -9.43
N PHE A 51 -3.08 -15.56 -8.51
CA PHE A 51 -3.92 -16.70 -8.85
C PHE A 51 -4.96 -16.34 -9.94
N GLY A 52 -5.58 -15.17 -9.85
CA GLY A 52 -6.48 -14.65 -10.89
C GLY A 52 -5.80 -14.46 -12.24
N ILE A 53 -4.56 -13.93 -12.26
CA ILE A 53 -3.76 -13.73 -13.47
C ILE A 53 -3.37 -15.07 -14.10
N LEU A 54 -2.96 -16.04 -13.28
CA LEU A 54 -2.55 -17.37 -13.76
C LEU A 54 -3.72 -18.14 -14.37
N ASN A 55 -4.91 -18.04 -13.77
CA ASN A 55 -6.15 -18.68 -14.25
C ASN A 55 -6.92 -17.86 -15.28
N ASN A 56 -6.33 -16.79 -15.85
CA ASN A 56 -6.98 -15.90 -16.82
C ASN A 56 -8.37 -15.42 -16.38
N SER A 57 -8.54 -15.14 -15.09
CA SER A 57 -9.82 -14.79 -14.47
C SER A 57 -9.88 -13.27 -14.25
N PRO A 58 -10.33 -12.48 -15.25
CA PRO A 58 -10.30 -11.02 -15.19
C PRO A 58 -11.14 -10.47 -14.05
N LYS A 59 -12.22 -11.16 -13.66
CA LYS A 59 -13.06 -10.78 -12.54
C LYS A 59 -12.27 -10.74 -11.22
N ILE A 60 -11.49 -11.80 -10.94
CA ILE A 60 -10.66 -11.91 -9.73
C ILE A 60 -9.60 -10.81 -9.71
N VAL A 61 -8.85 -10.66 -10.81
CA VAL A 61 -7.79 -9.63 -10.92
C VAL A 61 -8.37 -8.24 -10.69
N ARG A 62 -9.51 -7.92 -11.31
CA ARG A 62 -10.16 -6.62 -11.15
C ARG A 62 -10.60 -6.37 -9.71
N THR A 63 -11.27 -7.34 -9.08
CA THR A 63 -11.74 -7.21 -7.70
C THR A 63 -10.57 -6.98 -6.74
N PHE A 64 -9.52 -7.79 -6.83
CA PHE A 64 -8.35 -7.65 -5.94
C PHE A 64 -7.51 -6.40 -6.24
N SER A 65 -7.48 -5.92 -7.48
CA SER A 65 -6.88 -4.62 -7.80
C SER A 65 -7.61 -3.47 -7.11
N VAL A 66 -8.96 -3.49 -7.11
CA VAL A 66 -9.76 -2.50 -6.40
C VAL A 66 -9.56 -2.61 -4.88
N LEU A 67 -9.55 -3.84 -4.34
CA LEU A 67 -9.32 -4.06 -2.92
C LEU A 67 -7.94 -3.57 -2.47
N LEU A 68 -6.89 -3.77 -3.29
CA LEU A 68 -5.55 -3.21 -3.04
C LEU A 68 -5.57 -1.68 -3.00
N ILE A 69 -6.21 -1.02 -3.97
CA ILE A 69 -6.34 0.45 -3.97
C ILE A 69 -7.04 0.94 -2.70
N ILE A 70 -8.13 0.28 -2.30
CA ILE A 70 -8.86 0.60 -1.06
C ILE A 70 -7.95 0.39 0.16
N LEU A 71 -7.21 -0.72 0.20
CA LEU A 71 -6.27 -1.03 1.28
C LEU A 71 -5.19 0.03 1.40
N PHE A 72 -4.62 0.51 0.30
CA PHE A 72 -3.58 1.55 0.31
C PHE A 72 -4.13 2.89 0.82
N LEU A 73 -5.31 3.30 0.36
CA LEU A 73 -5.99 4.50 0.86
C LEU A 73 -6.28 4.40 2.37
N PHE A 74 -6.78 3.24 2.80
CA PHE A 74 -7.02 2.96 4.20
C PHE A 74 -5.73 3.01 5.02
N THR A 75 -4.63 2.44 4.51
CA THR A 75 -3.33 2.41 5.19
C THR A 75 -2.78 3.83 5.35
N ILE A 76 -2.86 4.68 4.32
CA ILE A 76 -2.46 6.11 4.43
C ILE A 76 -3.23 6.80 5.57
N PHE A 77 -4.54 6.56 5.67
CA PHE A 77 -5.36 7.13 6.73
C PHE A 77 -4.99 6.58 8.11
N ALA A 78 -4.84 5.25 8.21
CA ALA A 78 -4.47 4.56 9.44
C ALA A 78 -3.10 5.03 9.96
N THR A 79 -2.09 5.19 9.09
CA THR A 79 -0.76 5.64 9.50
C THR A 79 -0.78 7.07 10.05
N LYS A 80 -1.60 7.97 9.47
CA LYS A 80 -1.78 9.31 10.04
C LYS A 80 -2.36 9.25 11.44
N TYR A 81 -3.39 8.44 11.65
CA TYR A 81 -4.00 8.27 12.96
C TYR A 81 -3.02 7.66 13.98
N GLN A 82 -2.27 6.65 13.58
CA GLN A 82 -1.26 5.98 14.40
C GLN A 82 -0.10 6.91 14.77
N ALA A 83 0.31 7.83 13.90
CA ALA A 83 1.34 8.82 14.23
C ALA A 83 0.91 9.70 15.41
N PHE A 84 -0.36 10.14 15.46
CA PHE A 84 -0.87 10.93 16.58
C PHE A 84 -0.90 10.14 17.90
N SER A 85 -1.27 8.86 17.85
CA SER A 85 -1.24 8.02 19.06
C SER A 85 0.17 7.68 19.51
N TYR A 86 1.10 7.43 18.58
CA TYR A 86 2.49 7.12 18.88
C TYR A 86 3.20 8.26 19.61
N PHE A 87 2.99 9.52 19.23
CA PHE A 87 3.64 10.65 19.89
C PHE A 87 2.92 11.12 21.16
N SER A 88 1.76 10.55 21.53
CA SER A 88 0.97 11.00 22.68
C SER A 88 1.68 10.90 24.04
N PHE A 89 2.79 10.17 24.13
CA PHE A 89 3.63 10.10 25.34
C PHE A 89 4.36 11.41 25.66
N LEU A 90 4.50 12.33 24.69
CA LEU A 90 5.20 13.60 24.94
C LEU A 90 4.35 14.52 25.83
N PRO A 91 4.96 15.22 26.78
CA PRO A 91 4.24 16.02 27.78
C PRO A 91 3.51 17.25 27.19
N PHE A 92 3.89 17.69 25.99
CA PHE A 92 3.32 18.86 25.33
C PHE A 92 2.57 18.48 24.05
N LYS A 93 1.27 18.80 23.99
CA LYS A 93 0.41 18.53 22.83
C LYS A 93 0.92 19.22 21.54
N SER A 94 1.55 20.38 21.64
CA SER A 94 2.16 21.04 20.49
C SER A 94 3.31 20.24 19.87
N TRP A 95 4.06 19.48 20.67
CA TRP A 95 5.16 18.64 20.18
C TRP A 95 4.63 17.38 19.50
N THR A 96 3.55 16.80 20.03
CA THR A 96 2.89 15.65 19.40
C THR A 96 2.31 16.02 18.05
N GLU A 97 1.61 17.16 17.97
CA GLU A 97 1.06 17.68 16.72
C GLU A 97 2.16 18.01 15.70
N THR A 98 3.28 18.58 16.13
CA THR A 98 4.41 18.91 15.25
C THR A 98 5.11 17.65 14.71
N LEU A 99 5.38 16.65 15.55
CA LEU A 99 6.06 15.42 15.12
C LEU A 99 5.15 14.51 14.30
N ALA A 100 3.88 14.37 14.69
CA ALA A 100 2.89 13.62 13.94
C ALA A 100 2.64 14.24 12.54
N SER A 101 2.60 15.58 12.44
CA SER A 101 2.47 16.26 11.14
C SER A 101 3.75 16.24 10.30
N THR A 102 4.91 15.98 10.91
CA THR A 102 6.19 15.82 10.20
C THR A 102 6.33 14.42 9.55
N VAL A 103 5.42 13.49 9.85
CA VAL A 103 5.37 12.19 9.18
C VAL A 103 5.02 12.38 7.70
N LYS A 104 6.03 12.23 6.84
CA LYS A 104 5.90 12.47 5.39
C LYS A 104 5.65 11.16 4.65
N LEU A 105 4.68 11.17 3.73
CA LEU A 105 4.53 10.10 2.75
C LEU A 105 5.73 10.13 1.79
N LYS A 106 6.22 8.94 1.43
CA LYS A 106 7.33 8.72 0.52
C LYS A 106 6.84 8.15 -0.80
N TRP A 107 7.77 7.88 -1.71
CA TRP A 107 7.46 7.51 -3.09
C TRP A 107 7.01 6.05 -3.28
N GLY A 108 7.16 5.18 -2.27
CA GLY A 108 6.71 3.79 -2.35
C GLY A 108 5.20 3.66 -2.65
N TRP A 109 4.39 4.59 -2.15
CA TRP A 109 2.96 4.67 -2.49
C TRP A 109 2.73 4.77 -4.00
N ALA A 110 3.55 5.55 -4.71
CA ALA A 110 3.39 5.69 -6.15
C ALA A 110 3.60 4.35 -6.88
N ALA A 111 4.54 3.53 -6.43
CA ALA A 111 4.76 2.19 -6.99
C ALA A 111 3.56 1.26 -6.73
N GLU A 112 3.02 1.26 -5.51
CA GLU A 112 1.86 0.43 -5.14
C GLU A 112 0.58 0.82 -5.89
N PHE A 113 0.24 2.11 -5.88
CA PHE A 113 -0.93 2.61 -6.60
C PHE A 113 -0.79 2.39 -8.11
N LEU A 114 0.39 2.66 -8.68
CA LEU A 114 0.63 2.44 -10.11
C LEU A 114 0.49 0.96 -10.46
N GLY A 115 1.05 0.06 -9.65
CA GLY A 115 0.94 -1.38 -9.85
C GLY A 115 -0.52 -1.86 -9.83
N ALA A 116 -1.30 -1.42 -8.84
CA ALA A 116 -2.71 -1.78 -8.74
C ALA A 116 -3.56 -1.19 -9.87
N ILE A 117 -3.29 0.05 -10.28
CA ILE A 117 -3.93 0.70 -11.44
C ILE A 117 -3.62 -0.06 -12.74
N ILE A 118 -2.36 -0.45 -12.96
CA ILE A 118 -1.95 -1.23 -14.12
C ILE A 118 -2.70 -2.56 -14.14
N MET A 119 -2.77 -3.29 -13.01
CA MET A 119 -3.54 -4.54 -12.94
C MET A 119 -5.03 -4.33 -13.25
N LEU A 120 -5.61 -3.25 -12.73
CA LEU A 120 -7.02 -2.90 -12.94
C LEU A 120 -7.35 -2.68 -14.42
N PHE A 121 -6.56 -1.87 -15.12
CA PHE A 121 -6.80 -1.51 -16.52
C PHE A 121 -6.27 -2.54 -17.54
N ALA A 122 -5.22 -3.30 -17.21
CA ALA A 122 -4.70 -4.36 -18.07
C ALA A 122 -5.66 -5.56 -18.23
N THR A 123 -6.71 -5.56 -17.40
CA THR A 123 -7.83 -6.49 -17.46
C THR A 123 -8.80 -6.05 -18.57
N LYS A 124 -8.52 -6.44 -19.82
CA LYS A 124 -9.43 -6.18 -20.94
C LYS A 124 -10.80 -6.78 -20.66
N LYS A 125 -11.85 -5.96 -20.74
CA LYS A 125 -13.22 -6.44 -20.91
C LYS A 125 -13.25 -7.15 -22.27
N LYS A 126 -13.56 -8.45 -22.31
CA LYS A 126 -14.12 -9.03 -23.55
C LYS A 126 -15.45 -8.29 -23.73
N LEU A 127 -15.45 -7.28 -24.60
CA LEU A 127 -16.67 -6.72 -25.18
C LEU A 127 -17.30 -7.79 -26.05
#